data_AF-A0A9D5X9V9-F1
#
_entry.id   AF-A0A9D5X9V9-F1
#
_cell.length_a   1.000
_cell.length_b   1.000
_cell.length_c   1.000
_cell.angle_alpha   90.00
_cell.angle_beta   90.00
_cell.angle_gamma   90.00
#
_symmetry.space_group_name_H-M   'P 1'
#
loop_
_entity.id
_entity.type
_entity.pdbx_description
1 polymer ?
#
loop_
_entity_poly.entity_id
_entity_poly.type
_entity_poly.pdbx_seq_one_letter_code
_entity_poly.pdbx_strand_id
1 'polypeptide(L)'
;RALHVDFFRLAKGAKVQVNVPVVFVNEEASPGLKRGGVLNVVRFELDLMCDADKIPDEIEIDVTGLEIGDSIHISHVTLPEGSESTITDRDFTIAGVTAPSALKSSEDEAEQAEDEEKAAAEEAEAEEGGSEE
;
A
#
# COMPACT_ATOMS: atom_id res chain seq x y z
N ARG A 1 -29.96 -12.49 7.22
CA ARG A 1 -31.29 -12.42 6.56
C ARG A 1 -31.30 -11.14 5.74
N ALA A 2 -31.40 -11.23 4.42
CA ALA A 2 -31.46 -10.04 3.57
C ALA A 2 -32.75 -9.24 3.87
N LEU A 3 -32.62 -7.92 4.03
CA LEU A 3 -33.72 -7.01 4.34
C LEU A 3 -34.30 -6.35 3.08
N HIS A 4 -33.50 -6.23 2.03
CA HIS A 4 -33.84 -5.58 0.78
C HIS A 4 -32.99 -6.15 -0.36
N VAL A 5 -33.56 -6.26 -1.56
CA VAL A 5 -32.86 -6.69 -2.77
C VAL A 5 -33.37 -5.86 -3.93
N ASP A 6 -32.45 -5.23 -4.64
CA ASP A 6 -32.72 -4.48 -5.87
C ASP A 6 -32.19 -5.24 -7.08
N PHE A 7 -32.95 -5.20 -8.18
CA PHE A 7 -32.56 -5.80 -9.44
C PHE A 7 -32.42 -4.73 -10.51
N PHE A 8 -31.25 -4.69 -11.14
CA PHE A 8 -31.01 -3.85 -12.31
C PHE A 8 -31.44 -4.58 -13.58
N ARG A 9 -32.25 -3.91 -14.41
CA ARG A 9 -32.57 -4.40 -15.74
C ARG A 9 -31.48 -3.93 -16.70
N LEU A 10 -30.73 -4.87 -17.25
CA LEU A 10 -29.66 -4.60 -18.20
C LEU A 10 -30.10 -4.95 -19.62
N ALA A 11 -29.70 -4.12 -20.58
CA ALA A 11 -29.81 -4.45 -22.01
C ALA A 11 -28.64 -5.35 -22.42
N LYS A 12 -28.81 -6.11 -23.50
CA LYS A 12 -27.73 -6.97 -24.03
C LYS A 12 -26.54 -6.09 -24.45
N GLY A 13 -25.36 -6.36 -23.88
CA GLY A 13 -24.15 -5.55 -24.10
C GLY A 13 -24.10 -4.23 -23.31
N ALA A 14 -24.91 -4.08 -22.27
CA ALA A 14 -24.79 -2.94 -21.37
C ALA A 14 -23.54 -3.08 -20.48
N LYS A 15 -22.79 -1.99 -20.36
CA LYS A 15 -21.72 -1.85 -19.35
C LYS A 15 -22.33 -1.45 -18.01
N VAL A 16 -21.85 -2.06 -16.94
CA VAL A 16 -22.27 -1.77 -15.57
C VAL A 16 -21.09 -1.34 -14.74
N GLN A 17 -21.35 -0.45 -13.79
CA GLN A 17 -20.40 -0.09 -12.76
C GLN A 17 -20.65 -0.98 -11.55
N VAL A 18 -19.62 -1.71 -11.13
CA VAL A 18 -19.66 -2.64 -10.01
C VAL A 18 -18.47 -2.40 -9.09
N ASN A 19 -18.68 -2.60 -7.80
CA ASN A 19 -17.60 -2.64 -6.82
C ASN A 19 -17.20 -4.09 -6.63
N VAL A 20 -15.95 -4.41 -6.97
CA VAL A 20 -15.42 -5.77 -6.91
C VAL A 20 -14.34 -5.83 -5.83
N PRO A 21 -14.42 -6.80 -4.90
CA PRO A 21 -13.42 -6.96 -3.86
C PRO A 21 -12.06 -7.40 -4.43
N VAL A 22 -11.00 -6.95 -3.78
CA VAL A 22 -9.62 -7.30 -4.13
C VAL A 22 -9.09 -8.34 -3.16
N VAL A 23 -8.46 -9.38 -3.70
CA VAL A 23 -7.83 -10.46 -2.93
C VAL A 23 -6.36 -10.52 -3.30
N PHE A 24 -5.51 -10.62 -2.29
CA PHE A 24 -4.07 -10.71 -2.47
C PHE A 24 -3.65 -12.18 -2.46
N VAL A 25 -2.93 -12.60 -3.50
CA VAL A 25 -2.46 -13.98 -3.66
C VAL A 25 -0.94 -14.01 -3.55
N ASN A 26 -0.39 -15.16 -3.14
CA ASN A 26 1.04 -15.38 -2.94
C ASN A 26 1.71 -14.51 -1.87
N GLU A 27 1.02 -14.21 -0.77
CA GLU A 27 1.59 -13.51 0.38
C GLU A 27 2.88 -14.18 0.90
N GLU A 28 2.94 -15.51 0.88
CA GLU A 28 4.12 -16.29 1.27
C GLU A 28 5.27 -16.24 0.26
N ALA A 29 5.09 -15.71 -0.95
CA ALA A 29 6.17 -15.54 -1.92
C ALA A 29 6.80 -14.13 -1.85
N SER A 30 6.20 -13.21 -1.10
CA SER A 30 6.69 -11.85 -0.95
C SER A 30 7.87 -11.77 0.03
N PRO A 31 9.05 -11.30 -0.41
CA PRO A 31 10.18 -11.06 0.50
C PRO A 31 9.86 -9.95 1.52
N GLY A 32 9.01 -8.98 1.16
CA GLY A 32 8.56 -7.91 2.04
C GLY A 32 7.76 -8.42 3.24
N LEU A 33 6.76 -9.29 3.02
CA LEU A 33 6.03 -9.91 4.13
C LEU A 33 6.90 -10.86 4.95
N LYS A 34 7.80 -11.65 4.32
CA LYS A 34 8.73 -12.54 5.04
C LYS A 34 9.71 -11.80 5.95
N ARG A 35 10.14 -10.61 5.57
CA ARG A 35 11.01 -9.75 6.37
C ARG A 35 10.27 -9.01 7.50
N GLY A 36 8.98 -9.31 7.71
CA GLY A 36 8.15 -8.70 8.74
C GLY A 36 7.42 -7.43 8.30
N GLY A 37 7.36 -7.16 6.99
CA GLY A 37 6.55 -6.09 6.43
C GLY A 37 5.05 -6.34 6.64
N VAL A 38 4.30 -5.26 6.81
CA VAL A 38 2.84 -5.29 6.97
C VAL A 38 2.19 -4.83 5.68
N LEU A 39 1.32 -5.67 5.12
CA LEU A 39 0.50 -5.31 3.98
C LEU A 39 -0.58 -4.30 4.42
N ASN A 40 -0.50 -3.10 3.89
CA ASN A 40 -1.48 -2.04 4.12
C ASN A 40 -2.36 -1.89 2.88
N VAL A 41 -3.62 -2.30 3.01
CA VAL A 41 -4.61 -2.22 1.94
C VAL A 41 -5.33 -0.88 2.05
N VAL A 42 -5.13 0.00 1.07
CA VAL A 42 -5.74 1.33 1.02
C VAL A 42 -7.18 1.24 0.50
N ARG A 43 -7.43 0.31 -0.43
CA ARG A 43 -8.75 0.04 -1.01
C ARG A 43 -9.02 -1.46 -1.08
N PHE A 44 -10.09 -1.88 -0.42
CA PHE A 44 -10.55 -3.28 -0.41
C PHE A 44 -11.43 -3.62 -1.61
N GLU A 45 -12.02 -2.61 -2.24
CA GLU A 45 -12.91 -2.74 -3.38
C GLU A 45 -12.45 -1.80 -4.50
N LEU A 46 -12.61 -2.24 -5.75
CA LEU A 46 -12.34 -1.45 -6.94
C LEU A 46 -13.61 -1.20 -7.74
N ASP A 47 -13.83 0.07 -8.07
CA ASP A 47 -14.86 0.49 -9.01
C ASP A 47 -14.46 0.12 -10.44
N LEU A 48 -15.05 -0.95 -10.96
CA LEU A 48 -14.86 -1.40 -12.33
C LEU A 48 -16.09 -1.12 -13.18
N MET A 49 -15.85 -0.72 -14.43
CA MET A 49 -16.84 -0.69 -15.49
C MET A 49 -16.62 -1.91 -16.38
N CYS A 50 -17.49 -2.90 -16.26
CA CYS A 50 -17.38 -4.15 -17.00
C CYS A 50 -18.68 -4.49 -17.75
N ASP A 51 -18.56 -5.35 -18.75
CA ASP A 51 -19.74 -5.90 -19.43
C ASP A 51 -20.56 -6.73 -18.44
N ALA A 52 -21.89 -6.62 -18.53
CA ALA A 52 -22.81 -7.36 -17.65
C ALA A 52 -22.61 -8.89 -17.67
N ASP A 53 -22.10 -9.42 -18.79
CA ASP A 53 -21.85 -10.85 -18.99
C ASP A 53 -20.49 -11.32 -18.43
N LYS A 54 -19.61 -10.39 -18.04
CA LYS A 54 -18.22 -10.66 -17.61
C LYS A 54 -17.88 -9.98 -16.29
N ILE A 55 -18.84 -9.88 -15.37
CA ILE A 55 -18.60 -9.33 -14.03
C ILE A 55 -17.71 -10.30 -13.24
N PRO A 56 -16.50 -9.90 -12.81
CA PRO A 56 -15.68 -10.74 -11.95
C PRO A 56 -16.20 -10.72 -10.50
N ASP A 57 -16.12 -11.86 -9.82
CA ASP A 57 -16.46 -11.97 -8.39
C ASP A 57 -15.38 -11.38 -7.49
N GLU A 58 -14.10 -11.54 -7.86
CA GLU A 58 -12.93 -11.03 -7.14
C GLU A 58 -11.80 -10.66 -8.10
N ILE A 59 -10.91 -9.75 -7.67
CA ILE A 59 -9.69 -9.37 -8.40
C ILE A 59 -8.49 -9.87 -7.62
N GLU A 60 -7.78 -10.84 -8.20
CA GLU A 60 -6.55 -11.36 -7.64
C GLU A 60 -5.37 -10.44 -7.98
N ILE A 61 -4.66 -9.99 -6.95
CA ILE A 61 -3.41 -9.23 -7.08
C ILE A 61 -2.27 -10.07 -6.53
N ASP A 62 -1.32 -10.39 -7.40
CA ASP A 62 -0.12 -11.12 -7.02
C ASP A 62 0.86 -10.20 -6.27
N VAL A 63 1.25 -10.59 -5.06
CA VAL A 63 2.23 -9.87 -4.23
C VAL A 63 3.64 -10.47 -4.28
N THR A 64 3.88 -11.41 -5.19
CA THR A 64 5.19 -12.06 -5.37
C THR A 64 6.29 -11.05 -5.66
N GLY A 65 7.39 -11.14 -4.92
CA GLY A 65 8.58 -10.31 -5.17
C GLY A 65 8.51 -8.86 -4.65
N LEU A 66 7.41 -8.43 -4.04
CA LEU A 66 7.30 -7.09 -3.45
C LEU A 66 8.23 -6.92 -2.24
N GLU A 67 8.94 -5.81 -2.17
CA GLU A 67 9.81 -5.44 -1.06
C GLU A 67 9.13 -4.47 -0.07
N ILE A 68 9.78 -4.24 1.06
CA ILE A 68 9.31 -3.29 2.06
C ILE A 68 9.45 -1.87 1.49
N GLY A 69 8.33 -1.14 1.41
CA GLY A 69 8.25 0.19 0.82
C GLY A 69 7.55 0.22 -0.54
N ASP A 70 7.32 -0.94 -1.17
CA ASP A 70 6.68 -1.00 -2.47
C ASP A 70 5.17 -0.74 -2.39
N SER A 71 4.66 -0.09 -3.43
CA SER A 71 3.25 0.26 -3.59
C SER A 71 2.70 -0.35 -4.88
N ILE A 72 1.56 -1.03 -4.76
CA ILE A 72 0.82 -1.61 -5.88
C ILE A 72 -0.16 -0.56 -6.40
N HIS A 73 0.04 -0.23 -7.67
CA HIS A 73 -0.72 0.74 -8.42
C HIS A 73 -1.73 0.05 -9.33
N ILE A 74 -2.84 0.72 -9.65
CA ILE A 74 -3.87 0.17 -10.56
C ILE A 74 -3.28 -0.18 -11.93
N SER A 75 -2.28 0.57 -12.39
CA SER A 75 -1.58 0.31 -13.66
C SER A 75 -0.85 -1.03 -13.71
N HIS A 76 -0.51 -1.61 -12.56
CA HIS A 76 0.21 -2.88 -12.47
C HIS A 76 -0.72 -4.08 -12.26
N VAL A 77 -2.02 -3.85 -12.10
CA VAL A 77 -3.02 -4.91 -11.88
C VAL A 77 -3.49 -5.45 -13.22
N THR A 78 -3.49 -6.78 -13.34
CA THR A 78 -4.06 -7.48 -14.50
C THR A 78 -5.58 -7.49 -14.41
N LEU A 79 -6.22 -6.58 -15.13
CA LEU A 79 -7.69 -6.52 -15.22
C LEU A 79 -8.22 -7.62 -16.17
N PRO A 80 -9.29 -8.35 -15.81
CA PRO A 80 -9.88 -9.37 -16.67
C PRO A 80 -10.53 -8.78 -17.93
N GLU A 81 -10.65 -9.58 -19.00
CA GLU A 81 -11.12 -9.12 -20.31
C GLU A 81 -12.51 -8.47 -20.25
N GLY A 82 -12.60 -7.23 -20.72
CA GLY A 82 -13.86 -6.48 -20.74
C GLY A 82 -14.18 -5.73 -19.45
N SER A 83 -13.22 -5.66 -18.52
CA SER A 83 -13.26 -4.76 -17.36
C SER A 83 -12.31 -3.58 -17.56
N GLU A 84 -12.82 -2.38 -17.35
CA GLU A 84 -12.06 -1.14 -17.37
C GLU A 84 -12.17 -0.49 -15.99
N SER A 85 -11.08 0.07 -15.47
CA SER A 85 -11.19 0.86 -14.24
C SER A 85 -12.07 2.08 -14.50
N THR A 86 -13.00 2.36 -13.59
CA THR A 86 -13.87 3.54 -13.70
C THR A 86 -13.06 4.83 -13.57
N ILE A 87 -11.94 4.79 -12.86
CA ILE A 87 -11.04 5.92 -12.63
C ILE A 87 -9.81 5.75 -13.53
N THR A 88 -9.90 6.26 -14.75
CA THR A 88 -8.79 6.28 -15.72
C THR A 88 -7.93 7.55 -15.64
N ASP A 89 -8.37 8.56 -14.88
CA ASP A 89 -7.72 9.88 -14.83
C ASP A 89 -6.43 9.91 -13.99
N ARG A 90 -6.27 8.95 -13.06
CA ARG A 90 -5.11 8.92 -12.16
C ARG A 90 -4.68 7.50 -11.82
N ASP A 91 -3.37 7.35 -11.65
CA ASP A 91 -2.81 6.18 -11.01
C ASP A 91 -2.98 6.30 -9.48
N PHE A 92 -3.62 5.32 -8.87
CA PHE A 92 -3.84 5.29 -7.43
C PHE A 92 -3.32 3.98 -6.83
N THR A 93 -2.81 4.09 -5.61
CA THR A 93 -2.32 2.95 -4.83
C THR A 93 -3.50 2.14 -4.28
N ILE A 94 -3.42 0.83 -4.45
CA ILE A 94 -4.41 -0.16 -3.98
C ILE A 94 -3.95 -0.75 -2.66
N ALA A 95 -2.68 -1.19 -2.62
CA ALA A 95 -2.04 -1.69 -1.41
C ALA A 95 -0.55 -1.33 -1.43
N GLY A 96 0.07 -1.29 -0.26
CA GLY A 96 1.50 -1.10 -0.12
C GLY A 96 2.06 -1.97 0.99
N VAL A 97 3.30 -2.42 0.83
CA VAL A 97 4.01 -3.17 1.86
C VAL A 97 4.79 -2.17 2.69
N THR A 98 4.46 -2.02 3.96
CA THR A 98 5.08 -1.04 4.86
C THR A 98 6.00 -1.73 5.88
N ALA A 99 7.06 -1.04 6.30
CA ALA A 99 7.92 -1.53 7.37
C ALA A 99 7.14 -1.58 8.69
N PRO A 100 7.34 -2.62 9.52
CA PRO A 100 6.70 -2.68 10.84
C PRO A 100 7.20 -1.51 11.68
N SER A 101 6.27 -0.89 12.41
CA SER A 101 6.56 0.28 13.27
C SER A 101 7.62 0.00 14.34
N ALA A 102 7.86 -1.26 14.70
CA ALA A 102 8.91 -1.66 15.64
C ALA A 102 10.34 -1.42 15.12
N LEU A 103 10.56 -1.46 13.80
CA LEU A 103 11.88 -1.16 13.22
C LEU A 103 12.09 0.36 13.01
N LYS A 104 11.02 1.10 12.70
CA LYS A 104 11.07 2.57 12.59
C LYS A 104 11.42 3.25 13.91
N SER A 105 10.89 2.74 15.03
CA SER A 105 11.20 3.31 16.35
C SER A 105 12.69 3.19 16.70
N SER A 106 13.38 2.13 16.26
CA SER A 106 14.81 1.95 16.53
C SER A 106 15.73 2.82 15.67
N GLU A 107 15.30 3.21 14.47
CA GLU A 107 16.08 4.10 13.60
C GLU A 107 15.94 5.57 14.04
N ASP A 108 14.75 6.01 14.43
CA ASP A 108 14.51 7.34 15.04
C ASP A 108 15.24 7.52 16.38
N GLU A 109 15.34 6.47 17.21
CA GLU A 109 16.13 6.50 18.47
C GLU A 109 17.64 6.57 18.24
N ALA A 110 18.15 5.98 17.15
CA ALA A 110 19.57 6.05 16.80
C ALA A 110 19.98 7.43 16.26
N GLU A 111 19.11 8.07 15.47
CA GLU A 111 19.35 9.40 14.90
C GLU A 111 19.26 10.50 15.98
N GLN A 112 18.41 10.34 17.01
CA GLN A 112 18.40 11.22 18.18
C GLN A 112 19.63 11.08 19.08
N ALA A 113 20.19 9.87 19.20
CA ALA A 113 21.39 9.65 20.01
C ALA A 113 22.65 10.26 19.37
N GLU A 114 22.77 10.25 18.03
CA GLU A 114 23.89 10.89 17.33
C GLU A 114 23.83 12.44 17.40
N ASP A 115 22.64 13.03 17.47
CA ASP A 115 22.47 14.49 17.60
C ASP A 115 22.79 14.96 19.04
N GLU A 116 22.45 14.19 20.07
CA GLU A 116 22.84 14.47 21.46
C GLU A 116 24.35 14.30 21.71
N GLU A 117 25.01 13.34 21.07
CA GLU A 117 26.47 13.14 21.21
C GLU A 117 27.27 14.24 20.50
N LYS A 118 26.75 14.80 19.40
CA LYS A 118 27.33 15.99 18.73
C LYS A 118 27.17 17.27 19.53
N ALA A 119 26.02 17.46 20.18
CA ALA A 119 25.78 18.62 21.03
C ALA A 119 26.69 18.62 22.28
N ALA A 120 26.95 17.44 22.87
CA ALA A 120 27.84 17.30 24.02
C ALA A 120 29.34 17.49 23.66
N ALA A 121 29.75 17.16 22.43
CA ALA A 121 31.11 17.39 21.96
C ALA A 121 31.39 18.89 21.67
N GLU A 122 30.39 19.64 21.18
CA GLU A 122 30.53 21.06 20.88
C GLU A 122 30.58 21.94 22.17
N GLU A 123 29.94 21.51 23.26
CA GLU A 123 30.05 22.16 24.58
C GLU A 123 31.39 21.87 25.30
N ALA A 124 32.03 20.73 25.02
CA ALA A 124 33.32 20.38 25.64
C ALA A 124 34.52 21.09 24.99
N GLU A 125 34.49 21.40 23.69
CA GLU A 125 35.55 22.16 23.02
C GLU A 125 35.51 23.67 23.33
N ALA A 126 34.41 24.18 23.91
CA ALA A 126 34.29 25.58 24.31
C ALA A 126 34.92 25.89 25.70
N GLU A 127 35.19 24.89 26.55
CA GLU A 127 35.81 25.11 27.88
C GLU A 127 37.35 25.05 27.91
N GLU A 128 38.03 24.43 26.93
CA GLU A 128 39.51 24.36 26.90
C GLU A 128 40.21 25.46 26.06
N GLY A 129 39.50 26.53 25.69
CA GLY A 129 40.08 27.68 24.95
C GLY A 129 40.51 28.87 25.82
N GLY A 130 40.19 28.87 27.12
CA GLY A 130 40.43 29.99 28.04
C GLY A 130 41.64 29.78 28.95
N SER A 131 42.85 29.70 28.39
CA SER A 131 44.09 29.73 29.19
C SER A 131 44.20 31.05 29.95
N GLU A 132 44.37 30.93 31.27
CA GLU A 132 44.98 31.93 32.14
C GLU A 132 46.38 32.34 31.63
N GLU A 133 46.75 33.53 32.11
CA GLU A 133 48.01 34.30 32.01
C GLU A 133 49.33 33.52 32.14
#